data_AF-A0A3L7WU48-F1
#
_entry.id   AF-A0A3L7WU48-F1
#
_cell.length_a   1.000
_cell.length_b   1.000
_cell.length_c   1.000
_cell.angle_alpha   90.00
_cell.angle_beta   90.00
_cell.angle_gamma   90.00
#
_symmetry.space_group_name_H-M   'P 1'
#
loop_
_entity.id
_entity.type
_entity.pdbx_description
1 polymer ?
#
loop_
_entity_poly.entity_id
_entity_poly.type
_entity_poly.pdbx_seq_one_letter_code
_entity_poly.pdbx_strand_id
1 'polypeptide(L)'
;MTRRRAAAVALVLPLTICFAFGLIAGRLDATVLNPDFVNQQARDLQLTQRLFDDGTRRVVRDILDHPEKVPSNLRGVALPTDQNAEDRITALLQSFLPPALIERETEQAIEQILPWLAGKEDHFAINVSLHDGLANTFGHPTAGQPSMFERTWQDLGMGQRVVLNIAKTYDDDPANAGKPIPGAPPGIRTVTAAIQLRGESAGAWFDQQWFGFVDQAVPYLAGDTQTMDAGISFVAFPFLADPFAKALHLPPEQMTRDGWRLTDTDLKKQLGNASNPSLSRADNTVALFTPKGGTITDADVLARYDGQRAKNAAAGQPVDGPTIGQMRTVFSTLRLLGVYGAPLLCLALVAGIAFLTGSTWPTRLAWGSAALLVAAAIGLVGTTTLVGAAASSPLDAWVARERVRPEGRLPNELRIAVAEQASEVVGEQADRASLYAGAWLIVAVGGLAGGLVWDRRERARGYGG
;
A
#
# COMPACT_ATOMS: atom_id res chain seq x y z
N MET A 1 51.94 -11.91 -30.09
CA MET A 1 50.68 -11.15 -30.02
C MET A 1 51.02 -9.66 -30.13
N THR A 2 50.43 -8.89 -31.05
CA THR A 2 50.74 -7.45 -31.18
C THR A 2 50.07 -6.66 -30.06
N ARG A 3 50.68 -5.56 -29.59
CA ARG A 3 50.14 -4.71 -28.49
C ARG A 3 48.68 -4.29 -28.72
N ARG A 4 48.28 -4.08 -29.98
CA ARG A 4 46.90 -3.76 -30.38
C ARG A 4 45.90 -4.89 -30.11
N ARG A 5 46.28 -6.15 -30.34
CA ARG A 5 45.44 -7.32 -30.07
C ARG A 5 45.28 -7.57 -28.57
N ALA A 6 46.34 -7.36 -27.79
CA ALA A 6 46.26 -7.44 -26.32
C ALA A 6 45.31 -6.36 -25.75
N ALA A 7 45.37 -5.13 -26.26
CA ALA A 7 44.44 -4.06 -25.89
C ALA A 7 42.98 -4.39 -26.26
N ALA A 8 42.74 -4.94 -27.44
CA ALA A 8 41.40 -5.34 -27.86
C ALA A 8 40.82 -6.47 -26.99
N VAL A 9 41.62 -7.46 -26.60
CA VAL A 9 41.20 -8.51 -25.65
C VAL A 9 40.88 -7.91 -24.28
N ALA A 10 41.68 -6.95 -23.80
CA ALA A 10 41.41 -6.26 -22.54
C ALA A 10 40.07 -5.49 -22.56
N LEU A 11 39.65 -4.96 -23.72
CA LEU A 11 38.37 -4.26 -23.89
C LEU A 11 37.14 -5.19 -23.92
N VAL A 12 37.31 -6.50 -24.09
CA VAL A 12 36.19 -7.46 -24.02
C VAL A 12 35.59 -7.51 -22.61
N LEU A 13 36.42 -7.40 -21.58
CA LEU A 13 35.95 -7.43 -20.18
C LEU A 13 35.01 -6.26 -19.83
N PRO A 14 35.37 -4.98 -20.05
CA PRO A 14 34.43 -3.87 -19.82
C PRO A 14 33.22 -3.92 -20.76
N LEU A 15 33.36 -4.45 -21.99
CA LEU A 15 32.22 -4.69 -22.88
C LEU A 15 31.23 -5.67 -22.25
N THR A 16 31.71 -6.79 -21.72
CA THR A 16 30.86 -7.80 -21.06
C THR A 16 30.17 -7.25 -19.82
N ILE A 17 30.89 -6.49 -18.98
CA ILE A 17 30.32 -5.86 -17.77
C ILE A 17 29.23 -4.86 -18.17
N CYS A 18 29.53 -3.99 -19.14
CA CYS A 18 28.58 -3.00 -19.63
C CYS A 18 27.34 -3.65 -20.24
N PHE A 19 27.52 -4.70 -21.03
CA PHE A 19 26.44 -5.45 -21.65
C PHE A 19 25.54 -6.13 -20.61
N ALA A 20 26.14 -6.81 -19.64
CA ALA A 20 25.39 -7.45 -18.54
C ALA A 20 24.60 -6.40 -17.72
N PHE A 21 25.21 -5.26 -17.42
CA PHE A 21 24.52 -4.15 -16.74
C PHE A 21 23.34 -3.63 -17.55
N GLY A 22 23.51 -3.42 -18.86
CA GLY A 22 22.43 -2.99 -19.75
C GLY A 22 21.27 -3.98 -19.81
N LEU A 23 21.55 -5.28 -19.84
CA LEU A 23 20.51 -6.32 -19.79
C LEU A 23 19.74 -6.30 -18.48
N ILE A 24 20.44 -6.20 -17.35
CA ILE A 24 19.80 -6.16 -16.02
C ILE A 24 18.92 -4.92 -15.91
N ALA A 25 19.44 -3.75 -16.28
CA ALA A 25 18.70 -2.49 -16.20
C ALA A 25 17.50 -2.45 -17.15
N GLY A 26 17.67 -2.90 -18.40
CA GLY A 26 16.58 -3.02 -19.36
C GLY A 26 15.48 -3.96 -18.88
N ARG A 27 15.84 -5.05 -18.19
CA ARG A 27 14.85 -5.97 -17.62
C ARG A 27 14.13 -5.36 -16.42
N LEU A 28 14.85 -4.73 -15.50
CA LEU A 28 14.22 -4.02 -14.39
C LEU A 28 13.23 -2.95 -14.90
N ASP A 29 13.59 -2.21 -15.95
CA ASP A 29 12.70 -1.22 -16.58
C ASP A 29 11.47 -1.87 -17.23
N ALA A 30 11.63 -3.03 -17.87
CA ALA A 30 10.56 -3.75 -18.55
C ALA A 30 9.62 -4.54 -17.61
N THR A 31 10.00 -4.73 -16.34
CA THR A 31 9.29 -5.62 -15.42
C THR A 31 8.94 -4.94 -14.11
N VAL A 32 9.86 -4.90 -13.14
CA VAL A 32 9.60 -4.33 -11.80
C VAL A 32 9.22 -2.86 -11.85
N LEU A 33 9.74 -2.11 -12.83
CA LEU A 33 9.43 -0.69 -13.05
C LEU A 33 8.42 -0.45 -14.18
N ASN A 34 7.81 -1.52 -14.70
CA ASN A 34 6.75 -1.45 -15.69
C ASN A 34 5.40 -1.69 -15.00
N PRO A 35 4.52 -0.67 -14.93
CA PRO A 35 3.23 -0.80 -14.27
C PRO A 35 2.35 -1.89 -14.89
N ASP A 36 2.37 -2.06 -16.22
CA ASP A 36 1.56 -3.08 -16.90
C ASP A 36 1.94 -4.49 -16.46
N PHE A 37 3.25 -4.74 -16.32
CA PHE A 37 3.76 -6.04 -15.88
C PHE A 37 3.36 -6.32 -14.43
N VAL A 38 3.53 -5.33 -13.54
CA VAL A 38 3.20 -5.49 -12.10
C VAL A 38 1.69 -5.67 -11.91
N ASN A 39 0.85 -4.89 -12.61
CA ASN A 39 -0.60 -5.03 -12.57
C ASN A 39 -1.05 -6.38 -13.14
N GLN A 40 -0.46 -6.83 -14.25
CA GLN A 40 -0.76 -8.14 -14.80
C GLN A 40 -0.41 -9.26 -13.81
N GLN A 41 0.77 -9.23 -13.20
CA GLN A 41 1.17 -10.23 -12.20
C GLN A 41 0.29 -10.18 -10.95
N ALA A 42 -0.09 -8.99 -10.49
CA ALA A 42 -1.02 -8.84 -9.37
C ALA A 42 -2.39 -9.47 -9.68
N ARG A 43 -2.90 -9.30 -10.91
CA ARG A 43 -4.16 -9.89 -11.37
C ARG A 43 -4.07 -11.41 -11.56
N ASP A 44 -3.03 -11.89 -12.25
CA ASP A 44 -2.82 -13.31 -12.53
C ASP A 44 -2.70 -14.13 -11.23
N LEU A 45 -2.10 -13.53 -10.21
CA LEU A 45 -1.92 -14.15 -8.89
C LEU A 45 -3.10 -13.90 -7.94
N GLN A 46 -4.12 -13.16 -8.38
CA GLN A 46 -5.23 -12.67 -7.56
C GLN A 46 -4.71 -12.04 -6.25
N LEU A 47 -3.58 -11.34 -6.34
CA LEU A 47 -2.83 -10.88 -5.18
C LEU A 47 -3.70 -9.98 -4.31
N THR A 48 -4.29 -8.97 -4.94
CA THR A 48 -5.12 -8.00 -4.23
C THR A 48 -6.30 -8.66 -3.55
N GLN A 49 -6.97 -9.61 -4.23
CA GLN A 49 -8.08 -10.35 -3.66
C GLN A 49 -7.64 -11.21 -2.46
N ARG A 50 -6.55 -11.98 -2.58
CA ARG A 50 -6.05 -12.81 -1.48
C ARG A 50 -5.57 -11.99 -0.29
N LEU A 51 -4.80 -10.93 -0.54
CA LEU A 51 -4.34 -10.02 0.51
C LEU A 51 -5.53 -9.36 1.20
N PHE A 52 -6.58 -9.01 0.45
CA PHE A 52 -7.75 -8.37 1.00
C PHE A 52 -8.61 -9.34 1.80
N ASP A 53 -8.98 -10.51 1.23
CA ASP A 53 -9.86 -11.48 1.89
C ASP A 53 -9.19 -12.09 3.13
N ASP A 54 -7.98 -12.62 2.99
CA ASP A 54 -7.26 -13.24 4.11
C ASP A 54 -6.72 -12.18 5.07
N GLY A 55 -6.23 -11.06 4.54
CA GLY A 55 -5.65 -9.99 5.37
C GLY A 55 -6.71 -9.28 6.21
N THR A 56 -7.88 -8.97 5.66
CA THR A 56 -8.96 -8.32 6.41
C THR A 56 -9.43 -9.21 7.55
N ARG A 57 -9.72 -10.47 7.28
CA ARG A 57 -10.16 -11.42 8.32
C ARG A 57 -9.12 -11.59 9.44
N ARG A 58 -7.84 -11.71 9.07
CA ARG A 58 -6.74 -11.80 10.05
C ARG A 58 -6.61 -10.54 10.88
N VAL A 59 -6.69 -9.35 10.28
CA VAL A 59 -6.64 -8.08 11.01
C VAL A 59 -7.81 -7.98 11.99
N VAL A 60 -9.01 -8.37 11.56
CA VAL A 60 -10.19 -8.42 12.45
C VAL A 60 -9.94 -9.37 13.61
N ARG A 61 -9.53 -10.61 13.34
CA ARG A 61 -9.22 -11.59 14.38
C ARG A 61 -8.15 -11.08 15.34
N ASP A 62 -7.07 -10.52 14.82
CA ASP A 62 -5.99 -9.97 15.63
C ASP A 62 -6.46 -8.84 16.56
N ILE A 63 -7.35 -7.97 16.10
CA ILE A 63 -7.97 -6.91 16.90
C ILE A 63 -8.92 -7.48 17.97
N LEU A 64 -9.69 -8.52 17.63
CA LEU A 64 -10.61 -9.18 18.57
C LEU A 64 -9.86 -9.97 19.64
N ASP A 65 -8.77 -10.65 19.28
CA ASP A 65 -7.94 -11.46 20.18
C ASP A 65 -7.05 -10.60 21.08
N HIS A 66 -6.73 -9.36 20.66
CA HIS A 66 -5.85 -8.43 21.37
C HIS A 66 -6.56 -7.10 21.66
N PRO A 67 -7.40 -7.03 22.71
CA PRO A 67 -8.16 -5.83 23.06
C PRO A 67 -7.31 -4.57 23.27
N GLU A 68 -6.02 -4.72 23.60
CA GLU A 68 -5.08 -3.60 23.72
C GLU A 68 -4.79 -2.93 22.36
N LYS A 69 -4.98 -3.62 21.24
CA LYS A 69 -4.85 -3.06 19.88
C LYS A 69 -6.07 -2.23 19.48
N VAL A 70 -7.22 -2.46 20.13
CA VAL A 70 -8.42 -1.64 19.94
C VAL A 70 -8.11 -0.19 20.36
N PRO A 71 -8.53 0.83 19.58
CA PRO A 71 -8.38 2.23 19.94
C PRO A 71 -8.88 2.51 21.36
N SER A 72 -8.18 3.34 22.13
CA SER A 72 -8.47 3.57 23.56
C SER A 72 -9.93 3.98 23.86
N ASN A 73 -10.57 4.69 22.93
CA ASN A 73 -11.98 5.10 22.98
C ASN A 73 -12.97 3.93 22.77
N LEU A 74 -12.53 2.83 22.15
CA LEU A 74 -13.31 1.61 21.92
C LEU A 74 -12.94 0.48 22.87
N ARG A 75 -11.80 0.53 23.58
CA ARG A 75 -11.37 -0.50 24.54
C ARG A 75 -12.39 -0.79 25.65
N GLY A 76 -13.16 0.23 26.04
CA GLY A 76 -14.23 0.04 27.01
C GLY A 76 -15.39 -0.79 26.46
N VAL A 77 -15.66 -0.69 25.15
CA VAL A 77 -16.74 -1.45 24.52
C VAL A 77 -16.22 -2.87 24.29
N ALA A 78 -16.60 -3.79 25.18
CA ALA A 78 -16.25 -5.20 25.04
C ALA A 78 -16.84 -5.78 23.75
N LEU A 79 -16.03 -5.78 22.68
CA LEU A 79 -16.38 -6.39 21.41
C LEU A 79 -16.54 -7.91 21.62
N PRO A 80 -17.58 -8.53 21.06
CA PRO A 80 -17.65 -9.98 21.06
C PRO A 80 -16.49 -10.55 20.25
N THR A 81 -15.88 -11.63 20.75
CA THR A 81 -14.69 -12.28 20.18
C THR A 81 -15.03 -13.65 19.57
N ASP A 82 -16.32 -13.94 19.39
CA ASP A 82 -16.75 -15.18 18.77
C ASP A 82 -16.62 -15.13 17.24
N GLN A 83 -16.74 -16.29 16.59
CA GLN A 83 -16.61 -16.42 15.15
C GLN A 83 -17.67 -15.59 14.39
N ASN A 84 -18.88 -15.44 14.96
CA ASN A 84 -19.91 -14.61 14.35
C ASN A 84 -19.48 -13.13 14.35
N ALA A 85 -18.90 -12.62 15.43
CA ALA A 85 -18.38 -11.26 15.48
C ALA A 85 -17.23 -11.04 14.48
N GLU A 86 -16.31 -11.99 14.37
CA GLU A 86 -15.27 -11.97 13.34
C GLU A 86 -15.87 -11.87 11.93
N ASP A 87 -16.84 -12.73 11.61
CA ASP A 87 -17.48 -12.79 10.29
C ASP A 87 -18.23 -11.49 9.97
N ARG A 88 -18.95 -10.92 10.95
CA ARG A 88 -19.74 -9.69 10.79
C ARG A 88 -18.86 -8.46 10.62
N ILE A 89 -17.80 -8.33 11.42
CA ILE A 89 -16.85 -7.22 11.31
C ILE A 89 -16.05 -7.34 10.02
N THR A 90 -15.67 -8.55 9.60
CA THR A 90 -15.02 -8.80 8.31
C THR A 90 -15.91 -8.35 7.16
N ALA A 91 -17.18 -8.80 7.14
CA ALA A 91 -18.12 -8.39 6.10
C ALA A 91 -18.35 -6.87 6.07
N LEU A 92 -18.40 -6.22 7.24
CA LEU A 92 -18.51 -4.78 7.35
C LEU A 92 -17.32 -4.05 6.72
N LEU A 93 -16.08 -4.48 7.05
CA LEU A 93 -14.88 -3.92 6.45
C LEU A 93 -14.80 -4.16 4.94
N GLN A 94 -15.21 -5.36 4.49
CA GLN A 94 -15.26 -5.70 3.06
C GLN A 94 -16.32 -4.90 2.29
N SER A 95 -17.41 -4.51 2.94
CA SER A 95 -18.37 -3.57 2.34
C SER A 95 -17.83 -2.16 2.24
N PHE A 96 -17.05 -1.72 3.23
CA PHE A 96 -16.48 -0.38 3.26
C PHE A 96 -15.30 -0.23 2.30
N LEU A 97 -14.55 -1.31 2.12
CA LEU A 97 -13.44 -1.39 1.17
C LEU A 97 -13.71 -2.55 0.19
N PRO A 98 -14.63 -2.39 -0.79
CA PRO A 98 -14.90 -3.48 -1.73
C PRO A 98 -13.62 -3.98 -2.42
N PRO A 99 -13.49 -5.29 -2.70
CA PRO A 99 -12.30 -5.82 -3.38
C PRO A 99 -11.95 -5.09 -4.68
N ALA A 100 -12.98 -4.73 -5.47
CA ALA A 100 -12.83 -3.96 -6.69
C ALA A 100 -12.28 -2.54 -6.47
N LEU A 101 -12.63 -1.90 -5.34
CA LEU A 101 -12.05 -0.62 -4.95
C LEU A 101 -10.57 -0.79 -4.66
N ILE A 102 -10.20 -1.75 -3.81
CA ILE A 102 -8.78 -1.99 -3.46
C ILE A 102 -7.97 -2.36 -4.71
N GLU A 103 -8.50 -3.17 -5.61
CA GLU A 103 -7.88 -3.50 -6.89
C GLU A 103 -7.63 -2.25 -7.73
N ARG A 104 -8.67 -1.45 -7.97
CA ARG A 104 -8.57 -0.21 -8.76
C ARG A 104 -7.56 0.78 -8.15
N GLU A 105 -7.64 1.04 -6.85
CA GLU A 105 -6.74 1.96 -6.16
C GLU A 105 -5.29 1.44 -6.15
N THR A 106 -5.10 0.12 -6.06
CA THR A 106 -3.77 -0.50 -6.14
C THR A 106 -3.18 -0.39 -7.54
N GLU A 107 -3.96 -0.70 -8.58
CA GLU A 107 -3.53 -0.57 -9.97
C GLU A 107 -3.19 0.88 -10.31
N GLN A 108 -4.05 1.83 -9.93
CA GLN A 108 -3.79 3.25 -10.11
C GLN A 108 -2.54 3.71 -9.35
N ALA A 109 -2.34 3.25 -8.11
CA ALA A 109 -1.14 3.56 -7.35
C ALA A 109 0.12 3.01 -8.04
N ILE A 110 0.08 1.79 -8.58
CA ILE A 110 1.19 1.19 -9.32
C ILE A 110 1.49 1.98 -10.60
N GLU A 111 0.46 2.34 -11.36
CA GLU A 111 0.55 3.13 -12.60
C GLU A 111 1.16 4.51 -12.37
N GLN A 112 0.92 5.12 -11.21
CA GLN A 112 1.41 6.45 -10.87
C GLN A 112 2.79 6.41 -10.20
N ILE A 113 3.00 5.49 -9.25
CA ILE A 113 4.22 5.46 -8.43
C ILE A 113 5.40 4.86 -9.20
N LEU A 114 5.21 3.79 -9.97
CA LEU A 114 6.35 3.11 -10.61
C LEU A 114 7.03 4.00 -11.67
N PRO A 115 6.33 4.69 -12.57
CA PRO A 115 6.97 5.63 -13.49
C PRO A 115 7.71 6.75 -12.77
N TRP A 116 7.10 7.35 -11.74
CA TRP A 116 7.76 8.36 -10.92
C TRP A 116 9.04 7.85 -10.24
N LEU A 117 8.97 6.66 -9.64
CA LEU A 117 10.10 6.02 -8.96
C LEU A 117 11.22 5.68 -9.95
N ALA A 118 10.87 5.28 -11.17
CA ALA A 118 11.79 5.03 -12.28
C ALA A 118 12.35 6.33 -12.91
N GLY A 119 11.88 7.51 -12.48
CA GLY A 119 12.24 8.80 -13.07
C GLY A 119 11.69 9.01 -14.49
N LYS A 120 10.61 8.31 -14.86
CA LYS A 120 9.82 8.59 -16.08
C LYS A 120 8.97 9.85 -15.91
N GLU A 121 8.51 10.09 -14.69
CA GLU A 121 7.66 11.23 -14.34
C GLU A 121 8.27 12.00 -13.16
N ASP A 122 8.00 13.31 -13.12
CA ASP A 122 8.54 14.18 -12.08
C ASP A 122 7.72 14.15 -10.79
N HIS A 123 6.42 13.98 -10.94
CA HIS A 123 5.40 14.00 -9.91
C HIS A 123 4.39 12.89 -10.17
N PHE A 124 3.69 12.46 -9.12
CA PHE A 124 2.52 11.60 -9.24
C PHE A 124 1.37 12.16 -8.41
N ALA A 125 0.14 11.82 -8.82
CA ALA A 125 -1.06 12.18 -8.09
C ALA A 125 -2.04 11.01 -8.12
N ILE A 126 -2.32 10.43 -6.96
CA ILE A 126 -3.29 9.34 -6.81
C ILE A 126 -4.58 9.95 -6.27
N ASN A 127 -5.69 9.73 -6.96
CA ASN A 127 -7.00 10.16 -6.47
C ASN A 127 -7.66 8.98 -5.77
N VAL A 128 -7.89 9.10 -4.46
CA VAL A 128 -8.51 8.07 -3.64
C VAL A 128 -9.89 8.54 -3.22
N SER A 129 -10.92 7.76 -3.53
CA SER A 129 -12.28 8.00 -3.04
C SER A 129 -12.79 6.80 -2.26
N LEU A 130 -13.30 7.07 -1.06
CA LEU A 130 -14.02 6.14 -0.19
C LEU A 130 -15.54 6.35 -0.28
N HIS A 131 -16.02 7.14 -1.24
CA HIS A 131 -17.44 7.44 -1.39
C HIS A 131 -18.28 6.18 -1.55
N ASP A 132 -17.89 5.30 -2.48
CA ASP A 132 -18.60 4.05 -2.75
C ASP A 132 -18.62 3.16 -1.49
N GLY A 133 -17.50 3.11 -0.76
CA GLY A 133 -17.38 2.40 0.50
C GLY A 133 -18.31 2.93 1.58
N LEU A 134 -18.32 4.25 1.76
CA LEU A 134 -19.21 4.93 2.69
C LEU A 134 -20.68 4.65 2.34
N ALA A 135 -21.06 4.83 1.08
CA ALA A 135 -22.42 4.63 0.60
C ALA A 135 -22.88 3.18 0.75
N ASN A 136 -22.02 2.20 0.41
CA ASN A 136 -22.34 0.78 0.52
C ASN A 136 -22.50 0.32 1.97
N THR A 137 -21.68 0.86 2.88
CA THR A 137 -21.67 0.43 4.28
C THR A 137 -22.71 1.14 5.14
N PHE A 138 -22.81 2.45 5.00
CA PHE A 138 -23.64 3.29 5.86
C PHE A 138 -24.93 3.76 5.17
N GLY A 139 -24.99 3.74 3.84
CA GLY A 139 -26.21 4.06 3.11
C GLY A 139 -27.28 2.97 3.25
N HIS A 140 -28.54 3.39 3.15
CA HIS A 140 -29.67 2.46 3.13
C HIS A 140 -29.86 1.88 1.72
N PRO A 141 -29.87 0.54 1.55
CA PRO A 141 -30.03 -0.06 0.23
C PRO A 141 -31.43 0.19 -0.37
N THR A 142 -32.44 0.37 0.50
CA THR A 142 -33.82 0.72 0.13
C THR A 142 -34.45 1.48 1.28
N ALA A 143 -35.42 2.36 0.98
CA ALA A 143 -36.16 3.10 2.01
C ALA A 143 -36.74 2.13 3.07
N GLY A 144 -36.41 2.37 4.33
CA GLY A 144 -36.86 1.55 5.46
C GLY A 144 -36.05 0.27 5.72
N GLN A 145 -34.99 -0.01 4.96
CA GLN A 145 -34.05 -1.09 5.29
C GLN A 145 -32.81 -0.53 6.00
N PRO A 146 -32.35 -1.19 7.08
CA PRO A 146 -31.14 -0.78 7.78
C PRO A 146 -29.90 -0.94 6.88
N SER A 147 -28.92 -0.06 7.08
CA SER A 147 -27.62 -0.14 6.38
C SER A 147 -26.86 -1.43 6.76
N MET A 148 -25.76 -1.74 6.06
CA MET A 148 -24.92 -2.88 6.50
C MET A 148 -24.32 -2.61 7.88
N PHE A 149 -23.86 -1.39 8.12
CA PHE A 149 -23.34 -0.98 9.43
C PHE A 149 -24.40 -1.13 10.52
N GLU A 150 -25.62 -0.67 10.27
CA GLU A 150 -26.72 -0.78 11.23
C GLU A 150 -27.06 -2.23 11.57
N ARG A 151 -27.17 -3.11 10.56
CA ARG A 151 -27.42 -4.54 10.79
C ARG A 151 -26.29 -5.19 11.59
N THR A 152 -25.04 -4.96 11.20
CA THR A 152 -23.88 -5.51 11.93
C THR A 152 -23.84 -5.01 13.37
N TRP A 153 -24.11 -3.72 13.59
CA TRP A 153 -24.15 -3.13 14.93
C TRP A 153 -25.25 -3.76 15.81
N GLN A 154 -26.46 -3.91 15.28
CA GLN A 154 -27.59 -4.53 15.96
C GLN A 154 -27.34 -6.03 16.22
N ASP A 155 -26.83 -6.76 15.23
CA ASP A 155 -26.49 -8.19 15.33
C ASP A 155 -25.46 -8.47 16.44
N LEU A 156 -24.52 -7.54 16.65
CA LEU A 156 -23.49 -7.63 17.69
C LEU A 156 -23.97 -7.08 19.06
N GLY A 157 -25.19 -6.54 19.13
CA GLY A 157 -25.77 -5.95 20.35
C GLY A 157 -24.98 -4.74 20.84
N MET A 158 -24.40 -3.96 19.91
CA MET A 158 -23.45 -2.90 20.24
C MET A 158 -24.08 -1.76 21.05
N GLY A 159 -25.35 -1.40 20.79
CA GLY A 159 -26.02 -0.34 21.56
C GLY A 159 -26.10 -0.66 23.04
N GLN A 160 -26.58 -1.86 23.38
CA GLN A 160 -26.64 -2.31 24.77
C GLN A 160 -25.25 -2.38 25.41
N ARG A 161 -24.24 -2.87 24.68
CA ARG A 161 -22.85 -2.95 25.18
C ARG A 161 -22.26 -1.58 25.47
N VAL A 162 -22.44 -0.61 24.56
CA VAL A 162 -21.96 0.76 24.72
C VAL A 162 -22.62 1.41 25.94
N VAL A 163 -23.95 1.35 26.04
CA VAL A 163 -24.70 1.93 27.16
C VAL A 163 -24.29 1.32 28.50
N LEU A 164 -24.19 -0.01 28.59
CA LEU A 164 -23.76 -0.70 29.80
C LEU A 164 -22.31 -0.37 30.17
N ASN A 165 -21.41 -0.29 29.20
CA ASN A 165 -20.01 0.02 29.49
C ASN A 165 -19.83 1.46 29.99
N ILE A 166 -20.50 2.43 29.36
CA ILE A 166 -20.46 3.83 29.80
C ILE A 166 -21.04 3.94 31.21
N ALA A 167 -22.15 3.26 31.50
CA ALA A 167 -22.74 3.23 32.83
C ALA A 167 -21.82 2.59 33.87
N LYS A 168 -21.20 1.45 33.55
CA LYS A 168 -20.25 0.78 34.44
C LYS A 168 -19.05 1.68 34.76
N THR A 169 -18.47 2.30 33.73
CA THR A 169 -17.36 3.25 33.89
C THR A 169 -17.76 4.46 34.76
N TYR A 170 -19.01 4.88 34.68
CA TYR A 170 -19.55 5.95 35.52
C TYR A 170 -19.76 5.50 36.97
N ASP A 171 -20.33 4.31 37.19
CA ASP A 171 -20.62 3.73 38.49
C ASP A 171 -19.32 3.35 39.26
N ASP A 172 -18.29 2.90 38.54
CA ASP A 172 -16.99 2.51 39.11
C ASP A 172 -16.15 3.72 39.58
N ASP A 173 -16.53 4.96 39.22
CA ASP A 173 -15.84 6.15 39.72
C ASP A 173 -16.27 6.45 41.18
N PRO A 174 -15.34 6.44 42.15
CA PRO A 174 -15.62 6.77 43.54
C PRO A 174 -16.27 8.16 43.72
N ALA A 175 -15.98 9.11 42.82
CA ALA A 175 -16.58 10.44 42.84
C ALA A 175 -18.09 10.41 42.56
N ASN A 176 -18.61 9.34 41.98
CA ASN A 176 -20.03 9.16 41.68
C ASN A 176 -20.76 8.27 42.69
N ALA A 177 -20.03 7.61 43.58
CA ALA A 177 -20.59 6.73 44.59
C ALA A 177 -21.61 7.48 45.48
N GLY A 178 -22.85 7.00 45.49
CA GLY A 178 -23.93 7.55 46.33
C GLY A 178 -24.58 8.84 45.82
N LYS A 179 -24.17 9.37 44.66
CA LYS A 179 -24.89 10.47 44.02
C LYS A 179 -26.30 10.00 43.59
N PRO A 180 -27.34 10.84 43.77
CA PRO A 180 -28.64 10.55 43.17
C PRO A 180 -28.51 10.55 41.65
N ILE A 181 -29.14 9.58 41.00
CA ILE A 181 -29.13 9.48 39.54
C ILE A 181 -30.36 10.22 39.01
N PRO A 182 -30.18 11.30 38.23
CA PRO A 182 -31.29 12.07 37.69
C PRO A 182 -32.27 11.20 36.89
N GLY A 183 -33.54 11.18 37.27
CA GLY A 183 -34.59 10.42 36.56
C GLY A 183 -34.58 8.90 36.76
N ALA A 184 -33.71 8.36 37.63
CA ALA A 184 -33.79 6.96 38.04
C ALA A 184 -34.94 6.73 39.04
N PRO A 185 -35.58 5.54 39.04
CA PRO A 185 -36.60 5.20 40.03
C PRO A 185 -36.09 5.26 41.48
N PRO A 186 -36.96 5.55 42.47
CA PRO A 186 -36.58 5.58 43.87
C PRO A 186 -35.90 4.28 44.31
N GLY A 187 -34.75 4.38 44.98
CA GLY A 187 -34.00 3.23 45.49
C GLY A 187 -32.92 2.70 44.55
N ILE A 188 -32.89 3.11 43.28
CA ILE A 188 -31.81 2.78 42.36
C ILE A 188 -30.64 3.75 42.57
N ARG A 189 -29.44 3.20 42.84
CA ARG A 189 -28.24 3.99 43.16
C ARG A 189 -27.11 3.86 42.14
N THR A 190 -27.26 3.02 41.12
CA THR A 190 -26.28 2.84 40.05
C THR A 190 -26.96 2.96 38.69
N VAL A 191 -26.26 3.53 37.71
CA VAL A 191 -26.77 3.71 36.34
C VAL A 191 -26.98 2.34 35.71
N THR A 192 -26.09 1.40 36.00
CA THR A 192 -26.19 0.00 35.55
C THR A 192 -27.50 -0.65 36.04
N ALA A 193 -27.89 -0.44 37.31
CA ALA A 193 -29.15 -0.98 37.83
C ALA A 193 -30.37 -0.29 37.19
N ALA A 194 -30.29 1.01 36.88
CA ALA A 194 -31.34 1.73 36.16
C ALA A 194 -31.53 1.18 34.74
N ILE A 195 -30.43 0.87 34.05
CA ILE A 195 -30.44 0.23 32.72
C ILE A 195 -31.05 -1.18 32.82
N GLN A 196 -30.60 -2.01 33.77
CA GLN A 196 -31.10 -3.38 33.93
C GLN A 196 -32.60 -3.42 34.20
N LEU A 197 -33.12 -2.47 35.01
CA LEU A 197 -34.55 -2.35 35.29
C LEU A 197 -35.36 -1.98 34.03
N ARG A 198 -34.78 -1.16 33.15
CA ARG A 198 -35.36 -0.80 31.84
C ARG A 198 -35.17 -1.88 30.78
N GLY A 199 -34.21 -2.79 30.97
CA GLY A 199 -33.89 -3.88 30.06
C GLY A 199 -33.35 -3.39 28.71
N GLU A 200 -33.73 -4.09 27.63
CA GLU A 200 -33.31 -3.83 26.25
C GLU A 200 -33.72 -2.46 25.72
N SER A 201 -34.65 -1.77 26.39
CA SER A 201 -35.15 -0.46 25.95
C SER A 201 -34.06 0.62 25.92
N ALA A 202 -33.04 0.55 26.78
CA ALA A 202 -31.94 1.50 26.78
C ALA A 202 -30.98 1.27 25.59
N GLY A 203 -30.66 0.01 25.28
CA GLY A 203 -29.86 -0.34 24.11
C GLY A 203 -30.56 0.03 22.82
N ALA A 204 -31.84 -0.35 22.67
CA ALA A 204 -32.65 -0.04 21.48
C ALA A 204 -32.85 1.48 21.30
N TRP A 205 -33.04 2.24 22.39
CA TRP A 205 -33.06 3.69 22.32
C TRP A 205 -31.73 4.25 21.82
N PHE A 206 -30.61 3.76 22.33
CA PHE A 206 -29.30 4.23 21.91
C PHE A 206 -29.06 3.92 20.43
N ASP A 207 -29.43 2.73 19.97
CA ASP A 207 -29.38 2.37 18.55
C ASP A 207 -30.18 3.37 17.70
N GLN A 208 -31.42 3.67 18.10
CA GLN A 208 -32.25 4.64 17.40
C GLN A 208 -31.61 6.04 17.34
N GLN A 209 -31.04 6.51 18.46
CA GLN A 209 -30.38 7.83 18.48
C GLN A 209 -29.09 7.83 17.66
N TRP A 210 -28.30 6.77 17.74
CA TRP A 210 -27.04 6.62 17.04
C TRP A 210 -27.24 6.53 15.53
N PHE A 211 -28.20 5.75 15.05
CA PHE A 211 -28.50 5.67 13.62
C PHE A 211 -29.18 6.94 13.12
N GLY A 212 -30.05 7.57 13.91
CA GLY A 212 -30.54 8.92 13.58
C GLY A 212 -29.42 9.97 13.43
N PHE A 213 -28.33 9.83 14.19
CA PHE A 213 -27.13 10.64 14.02
C PHE A 213 -26.35 10.26 12.75
N VAL A 214 -26.12 8.96 12.51
CA VAL A 214 -25.42 8.46 11.32
C VAL A 214 -26.14 8.87 10.03
N ASP A 215 -27.47 8.78 9.99
CA ASP A 215 -28.30 9.15 8.84
C ASP A 215 -28.19 10.64 8.47
N GLN A 216 -27.81 11.48 9.43
CA GLN A 216 -27.56 12.91 9.21
C GLN A 216 -26.10 13.20 8.88
N ALA A 217 -25.16 12.44 9.45
CA ALA A 217 -23.73 12.61 9.23
C ALA A 217 -23.28 12.07 7.86
N VAL A 218 -23.83 10.93 7.42
CA VAL A 218 -23.42 10.26 6.18
C VAL A 218 -23.67 11.11 4.93
N PRO A 219 -24.85 11.74 4.73
CA PRO A 219 -25.06 12.64 3.59
C PRO A 219 -24.10 13.83 3.58
N TYR A 220 -23.76 14.37 4.75
CA TYR A 220 -22.78 15.46 4.86
C TYR A 220 -21.37 14.99 4.46
N LEU A 221 -20.93 13.83 4.96
CA LEU A 221 -19.62 13.24 4.61
C LEU A 221 -19.55 12.84 3.14
N ALA A 222 -20.64 12.34 2.57
CA ALA A 222 -20.75 12.03 1.14
C ALA A 222 -20.74 13.27 0.24
N GLY A 223 -20.96 14.46 0.81
CA GLY A 223 -21.06 15.73 0.09
C GLY A 223 -22.45 16.01 -0.48
N ASP A 224 -23.47 15.23 -0.10
CA ASP A 224 -24.87 15.41 -0.50
C ASP A 224 -25.52 16.60 0.23
N THR A 225 -25.04 16.93 1.43
CA THR A 225 -25.48 18.11 2.19
C THR A 225 -24.29 19.00 2.56
N GLN A 226 -24.53 20.32 2.61
CA GLN A 226 -23.49 21.31 2.95
C GLN A 226 -23.33 21.54 4.45
N THR A 227 -24.33 21.14 5.23
CA THR A 227 -24.41 21.38 6.67
C THR A 227 -24.80 20.11 7.40
N MET A 228 -24.20 19.91 8.57
CA MET A 228 -24.53 18.82 9.48
C MET A 228 -24.96 19.43 10.82
N ASP A 229 -26.05 18.93 11.38
CA ASP A 229 -26.55 19.26 12.72
C ASP A 229 -27.12 17.99 13.34
N ALA A 230 -26.22 17.06 13.63
CA ALA A 230 -26.57 15.73 14.12
C ALA A 230 -26.52 15.72 15.65
N GLY A 231 -27.47 15.02 16.28
CA GLY A 231 -27.51 14.99 17.74
C GLY A 231 -28.22 13.79 18.35
N ILE A 232 -27.93 13.57 19.64
CA ILE A 232 -28.48 12.51 20.48
C ILE A 232 -29.25 13.16 21.63
N SER A 233 -30.54 12.83 21.75
CA SER A 233 -31.43 13.35 22.79
C SER A 233 -31.59 12.37 23.95
N PHE A 234 -31.25 12.83 25.16
CA PHE A 234 -31.37 12.04 26.40
C PHE A 234 -32.73 12.18 27.09
N VAL A 235 -33.72 12.81 26.46
CA VAL A 235 -35.03 13.07 27.08
C VAL A 235 -35.73 11.78 27.54
N ALA A 236 -35.62 10.70 26.77
CA ALA A 236 -36.22 9.41 27.12
C ALA A 236 -35.44 8.67 28.24
N PHE A 237 -34.14 8.93 28.37
CA PHE A 237 -33.23 8.28 29.32
C PHE A 237 -32.32 9.32 30.00
N PRO A 238 -32.89 10.23 30.83
CA PRO A 238 -32.13 11.35 31.39
C PRO A 238 -30.99 10.90 32.31
N PHE A 239 -31.12 9.72 32.93
CA PHE A 239 -30.07 9.13 33.77
C PHE A 239 -28.80 8.74 32.99
N LEU A 240 -28.85 8.69 31.65
CA LEU A 240 -27.68 8.45 30.81
C LEU A 240 -26.93 9.73 30.44
N ALA A 241 -27.52 10.91 30.66
CA ALA A 241 -26.90 12.19 30.29
C ALA A 241 -25.54 12.39 31.01
N ASP A 242 -25.49 12.21 32.34
CA ASP A 242 -24.26 12.39 33.11
C ASP A 242 -23.13 11.41 32.72
N PRO A 243 -23.37 10.08 32.59
CA PRO A 243 -22.39 9.14 32.07
C PRO A 243 -21.81 9.52 30.71
N PHE A 244 -22.67 9.89 29.76
CA PHE A 244 -22.22 10.28 28.42
C PHE A 244 -21.50 11.63 28.42
N ALA A 245 -21.97 12.60 29.21
CA ALA A 245 -21.32 13.89 29.35
C ALA A 245 -19.87 13.71 29.84
N LYS A 246 -19.67 12.85 30.84
CA LYS A 246 -18.33 12.51 31.33
C LYS A 246 -17.47 11.83 30.26
N ALA A 247 -18.03 10.85 29.54
CA ALA A 247 -17.32 10.13 28.47
C ALA A 247 -16.91 11.05 27.31
N LEU A 248 -17.72 12.07 26.99
CA LEU A 248 -17.46 13.04 25.94
C LEU A 248 -16.75 14.32 26.43
N HIS A 249 -16.40 14.40 27.72
CA HIS A 249 -15.81 15.59 28.35
C HIS A 249 -16.66 16.86 28.20
N LEU A 250 -17.97 16.73 28.32
CA LEU A 250 -18.95 17.82 28.25
C LEU A 250 -19.58 18.10 29.63
N PRO A 251 -20.08 19.33 29.88
CA PRO A 251 -20.85 19.64 31.08
C PRO A 251 -22.14 18.80 31.14
N PRO A 252 -22.45 18.13 32.27
CA PRO A 252 -23.65 17.29 32.39
C PRO A 252 -24.97 18.06 32.22
N GLU A 253 -24.99 19.32 32.67
CA GLU A 253 -26.17 20.20 32.54
C GLU A 253 -26.54 20.47 31.08
N GLN A 254 -25.53 20.61 30.22
CA GLN A 254 -25.71 20.81 28.77
C GLN A 254 -26.31 19.55 28.13
N MET A 255 -25.78 18.37 28.52
CA MET A 255 -26.23 17.09 27.97
C MET A 255 -27.68 16.77 28.30
N THR A 256 -28.13 17.14 29.50
CA THR A 256 -29.51 16.90 29.95
C THR A 256 -30.51 17.82 29.25
N ARG A 257 -30.13 19.09 29.02
CA ARG A 257 -31.02 20.11 28.44
C ARG A 257 -31.07 20.03 26.92
N ASP A 258 -29.91 19.99 26.28
CA ASP A 258 -29.76 20.21 24.84
C ASP A 258 -29.37 18.92 24.09
N GLY A 259 -29.05 17.85 24.83
CA GLY A 259 -28.48 16.62 24.28
C GLY A 259 -27.03 16.79 23.86
N TRP A 260 -26.53 15.81 23.11
CA TRP A 260 -25.28 15.96 22.37
C TRP A 260 -25.59 16.44 20.97
N ARG A 261 -24.88 17.46 20.48
CA ARG A 261 -24.97 17.92 19.08
C ARG A 261 -23.57 18.07 18.51
N LEU A 262 -23.42 17.70 17.25
CA LEU A 262 -22.21 17.88 16.46
C LEU A 262 -22.59 18.65 15.19
N THR A 263 -22.06 19.86 15.06
CA THR A 263 -22.23 20.66 13.84
C THR A 263 -21.07 20.45 12.87
N ASP A 264 -21.22 20.92 11.63
CA ASP A 264 -20.14 20.93 10.65
C ASP A 264 -18.91 21.72 11.15
N THR A 265 -19.15 22.81 11.87
CA THR A 265 -18.11 23.66 12.47
C THR A 265 -17.35 22.90 13.56
N ASP A 266 -18.06 22.18 14.42
CA ASP A 266 -17.45 21.36 15.47
C ASP A 266 -16.62 20.23 14.88
N LEU A 267 -17.15 19.54 13.86
CA LEU A 267 -16.43 18.48 13.16
C LEU A 267 -15.16 19.00 12.49
N LYS A 268 -15.22 20.12 11.75
CA LYS A 268 -14.03 20.74 11.13
C LYS A 268 -12.99 21.14 12.17
N LYS A 269 -13.43 21.67 13.32
CA LYS A 269 -12.53 22.01 14.43
C LYS A 269 -11.87 20.77 15.04
N GLN A 270 -12.61 19.68 15.23
CA GLN A 270 -12.08 18.42 15.74
C GLN A 270 -11.07 17.79 14.76
N LEU A 271 -11.39 17.78 13.46
CA LEU A 271 -10.48 17.31 12.41
C LEU A 271 -9.24 18.20 12.28
N GLY A 272 -9.38 19.52 12.38
CA GLY A 272 -8.27 20.47 12.33
C GLY A 272 -7.28 20.33 13.50
N ASN A 273 -7.76 19.86 14.65
CA ASN A 273 -6.92 19.59 15.83
C ASN A 273 -6.26 18.20 15.81
N ALA A 274 -6.53 17.37 14.80
CA ALA A 274 -5.92 16.05 14.70
C ALA A 274 -4.40 16.17 14.45
N SER A 275 -3.61 15.34 15.16
CA SER A 275 -2.14 15.33 15.08
C SER A 275 -1.57 14.79 13.76
N ASN A 276 -2.43 14.32 12.85
CA ASN A 276 -2.06 13.77 11.56
C ASN A 276 -2.10 14.87 10.48
N PRO A 277 -0.96 15.25 9.84
CA PRO A 277 -0.90 16.32 8.84
C PRO A 277 -1.79 16.09 7.61
N SER A 278 -2.12 14.84 7.29
CA SER A 278 -3.02 14.50 6.18
C SER A 278 -4.49 14.68 6.55
N LEU A 279 -4.81 14.63 7.85
CA LEU A 279 -6.18 14.81 8.38
C LEU A 279 -6.41 16.23 8.92
N SER A 280 -5.34 16.98 9.20
CA SER A 280 -5.43 18.35 9.74
C SER A 280 -6.07 19.34 8.76
N ARG A 281 -6.14 19.00 7.47
CA ARG A 281 -7.03 19.66 6.52
C ARG A 281 -8.37 18.93 6.54
N ALA A 282 -9.29 19.42 7.37
CA ALA A 282 -10.64 18.86 7.49
C ALA A 282 -11.31 18.69 6.12
N ASP A 283 -11.14 19.67 5.22
CA ASP A 283 -11.71 19.64 3.86
C ASP A 283 -11.14 18.49 3.01
N ASN A 284 -9.86 18.16 3.14
CA ASN A 284 -9.27 17.02 2.44
C ASN A 284 -9.79 15.70 2.98
N THR A 285 -10.03 15.61 4.29
CA THR A 285 -10.58 14.40 4.92
C THR A 285 -12.01 14.17 4.48
N VAL A 286 -12.84 15.21 4.46
CA VAL A 286 -14.21 15.12 3.95
C VAL A 286 -14.19 14.79 2.45
N ALA A 287 -13.28 15.39 1.67
CA ALA A 287 -13.17 15.12 0.23
C ALA A 287 -12.94 13.64 -0.10
N LEU A 288 -12.22 12.88 0.75
CA LEU A 288 -12.05 11.43 0.57
C LEU A 288 -13.38 10.67 0.51
N PHE A 289 -14.41 11.15 1.20
CA PHE A 289 -15.73 10.51 1.24
C PHE A 289 -16.68 11.03 0.16
N THR A 290 -16.27 12.03 -0.61
CA THR A 290 -17.03 12.56 -1.74
C THR A 290 -16.66 11.84 -3.04
N PRO A 291 -17.51 11.91 -4.09
CA PRO A 291 -17.19 11.34 -5.40
C PRO A 291 -15.92 11.90 -6.03
N LYS A 292 -15.51 13.12 -5.64
CA LYS A 292 -14.27 13.73 -6.13
C LYS A 292 -13.02 13.05 -5.59
N GLY A 293 -13.11 12.44 -4.40
CA GLY A 293 -11.98 11.85 -3.68
C GLY A 293 -11.00 12.89 -3.14
N GLY A 294 -9.96 12.39 -2.49
CA GLY A 294 -8.80 13.15 -2.06
C GLY A 294 -7.59 12.79 -2.92
N THR A 295 -6.80 13.79 -3.29
CA THR A 295 -5.55 13.57 -4.02
C THR A 295 -4.38 13.42 -3.07
N ILE A 296 -3.64 12.32 -3.21
CA ILE A 296 -2.38 12.06 -2.53
C ILE A 296 -1.25 12.32 -3.52
N THR A 297 -0.36 13.26 -3.20
CA THR A 297 0.77 13.64 -4.07
C THR A 297 2.09 13.04 -3.59
N ASP A 298 3.09 13.08 -4.46
CA ASP A 298 4.48 12.75 -4.12
C ASP A 298 5.00 13.57 -2.93
N ALA A 299 4.68 14.87 -2.89
CA ALA A 299 5.05 15.75 -1.79
C ALA A 299 4.46 15.29 -0.44
N ASP A 300 3.19 14.84 -0.43
CA ASP A 300 2.54 14.35 0.79
C ASP A 300 3.20 13.06 1.29
N VAL A 301 3.53 12.14 0.38
CA VAL A 301 4.20 10.87 0.70
C VAL A 301 5.62 11.11 1.23
N LEU A 302 6.38 11.99 0.59
CA LEU A 302 7.73 12.36 1.03
C LEU A 302 7.70 13.06 2.39
N ALA A 303 6.84 14.05 2.58
CA ALA A 303 6.70 14.76 3.85
C ALA A 303 6.35 13.80 5.01
N ARG A 304 5.49 12.81 4.75
CA ARG A 304 5.13 11.80 5.75
C ARG A 304 6.29 10.87 6.06
N TYR A 305 6.94 10.33 5.04
CA TYR A 305 8.05 9.39 5.21
C TYR A 305 9.23 10.06 5.91
N ASP A 306 9.66 11.23 5.44
CA ASP A 306 10.77 11.99 6.02
C ASP A 306 10.43 12.54 7.41
N GLY A 307 9.19 12.98 7.62
CA GLY A 307 8.70 13.39 8.94
C GLY A 307 8.73 12.26 9.97
N GLN A 308 8.36 11.04 9.59
CA GLN A 308 8.46 9.88 10.47
C GLN A 308 9.93 9.51 10.76
N ARG A 309 10.81 9.57 9.74
CA ARG A 309 12.25 9.35 9.94
C ARG A 309 12.85 10.37 10.90
N ALA A 310 12.49 11.64 10.77
CA ALA A 310 12.92 12.70 11.68
C ALA A 310 12.45 12.45 13.12
N LYS A 311 11.18 12.03 13.30
CA LYS A 311 10.65 11.64 14.62
C LYS A 311 11.41 10.45 15.21
N ASN A 312 11.68 9.41 14.42
CA ASN A 312 12.43 8.25 14.86
C ASN A 312 13.88 8.63 15.25
N ALA A 313 14.54 9.46 14.43
CA ALA A 313 15.88 9.97 14.74
C ALA A 313 15.90 10.77 16.05
N ALA A 314 14.93 11.67 16.24
CA ALA A 314 14.78 12.46 17.47
C ALA A 314 14.51 11.57 18.70
N ALA A 315 13.84 10.44 18.51
CA ALA A 315 13.61 9.43 19.55
C ALA A 315 14.80 8.48 19.77
N GLY A 316 15.94 8.69 19.08
CA GLY A 316 17.12 7.83 19.16
C GLY A 316 16.92 6.44 18.55
N GLN A 317 15.86 6.25 17.76
CA GLN A 317 15.62 5.00 17.06
C GLN A 317 16.51 4.93 15.80
N PRO A 318 17.04 3.74 15.45
CA PRO A 318 17.84 3.59 14.24
C PRO A 318 16.99 3.94 13.01
N VAL A 319 17.51 4.84 12.18
CA VAL A 319 16.89 5.26 10.93
C VAL A 319 17.64 4.59 9.78
N ASP A 320 17.38 3.30 9.61
CA ASP A 320 18.04 2.49 8.59
C ASP A 320 17.38 2.64 7.21
N GLY A 321 18.20 2.53 6.17
CA GLY A 321 17.77 2.44 4.78
C GLY A 321 17.75 3.75 3.99
N PRO A 322 17.75 3.67 2.65
CA PRO A 322 17.75 4.83 1.78
C PRO A 322 16.44 5.61 1.89
N THR A 323 16.48 6.92 1.64
CA THR A 323 15.25 7.73 1.50
C THR A 323 14.55 7.41 0.18
N ILE A 324 13.26 7.73 0.06
CA ILE A 324 12.52 7.54 -1.20
C ILE A 324 13.18 8.35 -2.33
N GLY A 325 13.66 9.57 -2.05
CA GLY A 325 14.42 10.38 -3.01
C GLY A 325 15.74 9.73 -3.44
N GLN A 326 16.47 9.08 -2.53
CA GLN A 326 17.66 8.30 -2.87
C GLN A 326 17.32 7.10 -3.75
N MET A 327 16.25 6.36 -3.44
CA MET A 327 15.79 5.24 -4.27
C MET A 327 15.41 5.71 -5.68
N ARG A 328 14.65 6.79 -5.80
CA ARG A 328 14.30 7.40 -7.09
C ARG A 328 15.54 7.79 -7.89
N THR A 329 16.54 8.41 -7.24
CA THR A 329 17.82 8.77 -7.88
C THR A 329 18.57 7.53 -8.37
N VAL A 330 18.60 6.46 -7.59
CA VAL A 330 19.23 5.20 -7.98
C VAL A 330 18.51 4.57 -9.17
N PHE A 331 17.18 4.47 -9.14
CA PHE A 331 16.41 3.88 -10.24
C PHE A 331 16.47 4.71 -11.51
N SER A 332 16.37 6.03 -11.42
CA SER A 332 16.51 6.92 -12.59
C SER A 332 17.91 6.85 -13.18
N THR A 333 18.96 6.82 -12.34
CA THR A 333 20.35 6.66 -12.78
C THR A 333 20.59 5.29 -13.42
N LEU A 334 20.08 4.23 -12.81
CA LEU A 334 20.18 2.87 -13.33
C LEU A 334 19.47 2.73 -14.67
N ARG A 335 18.30 3.36 -14.82
CA ARG A 335 17.59 3.42 -16.09
C ARG A 335 18.35 4.22 -17.13
N LEU A 336 18.80 5.43 -16.81
CA LEU A 336 19.54 6.28 -17.74
C LEU A 336 20.82 5.59 -18.23
N LEU A 337 21.65 5.13 -17.30
CA LEU A 337 22.94 4.50 -17.61
C LEU A 337 22.77 3.11 -18.19
N GLY A 338 21.77 2.35 -17.75
CA GLY A 338 21.60 0.96 -18.15
C GLY A 338 20.81 0.80 -19.45
N VAL A 339 19.67 1.48 -19.58
CA VAL A 339 18.80 1.36 -20.77
C VAL A 339 19.39 2.12 -21.95
N TYR A 340 19.92 3.32 -21.73
CA TYR A 340 20.45 4.16 -22.82
C TYR A 340 21.98 4.19 -22.85
N GLY A 341 22.63 4.35 -21.69
CA GLY A 341 24.08 4.44 -21.60
C GLY A 341 24.80 3.16 -21.99
N ALA A 342 24.32 2.00 -21.54
CA ALA A 342 25.02 0.74 -21.74
C ALA A 342 25.02 0.30 -23.21
N PRO A 343 23.90 0.35 -23.97
CA PRO A 343 23.96 0.06 -25.40
C PRO A 343 24.90 0.98 -26.18
N LEU A 344 24.91 2.28 -25.86
CA LEU A 344 25.82 3.24 -26.49
C LEU A 344 27.29 2.93 -26.19
N LEU A 345 27.61 2.65 -24.92
CA LEU A 345 28.97 2.29 -24.51
C LEU A 345 29.39 0.92 -25.09
N CYS A 346 28.49 -0.06 -25.15
CA CYS A 346 28.72 -1.33 -25.82
C CYS A 346 29.04 -1.13 -27.31
N LEU A 347 28.27 -0.30 -28.02
CA LEU A 347 28.54 0.02 -29.43
C LEU A 347 29.90 0.71 -29.61
N ALA A 348 30.24 1.65 -28.73
CA ALA A 348 31.54 2.32 -28.74
C ALA A 348 32.70 1.33 -28.49
N LEU A 349 32.54 0.40 -27.55
CA LEU A 349 33.53 -0.63 -27.24
C LEU A 349 33.68 -1.65 -28.38
N VAL A 350 32.57 -2.11 -28.97
CA VAL A 350 32.58 -2.99 -30.15
C VAL A 350 33.28 -2.32 -31.31
N ALA A 351 32.99 -1.04 -31.58
CA ALA A 351 33.70 -0.26 -32.59
C ALA A 351 35.20 -0.17 -32.27
N GLY A 352 35.57 0.19 -31.03
CA GLY A 352 36.97 0.25 -30.60
C GLY A 352 37.72 -1.07 -30.82
N ILE A 353 37.12 -2.20 -30.43
CA ILE A 353 37.66 -3.55 -30.66
C ILE A 353 37.83 -3.82 -32.16
N ALA A 354 36.80 -3.53 -32.96
CA ALA A 354 36.82 -3.72 -34.41
C ALA A 354 37.97 -2.95 -35.06
N PHE A 355 38.10 -1.65 -34.77
CA PHE A 355 39.14 -0.79 -35.35
C PHE A 355 40.57 -1.12 -34.86
N LEU A 356 40.73 -1.64 -33.64
CA LEU A 356 42.05 -2.03 -33.12
C LEU A 356 42.58 -3.33 -33.74
N THR A 357 41.69 -4.20 -34.22
CA THR A 357 42.05 -5.57 -34.66
C THR A 357 41.99 -5.78 -36.18
N GLY A 358 41.08 -5.12 -36.89
CA GLY A 358 40.89 -5.27 -38.34
C GLY A 358 41.56 -4.16 -39.17
N SER A 359 42.37 -4.55 -40.16
CA SER A 359 42.93 -3.62 -41.15
C SER A 359 41.93 -3.31 -42.29
N THR A 360 41.00 -4.22 -42.56
CA THR A 360 39.99 -4.11 -43.62
C THR A 360 38.58 -4.09 -43.02
N TRP A 361 37.60 -3.52 -43.73
CA TRP A 361 36.21 -3.49 -43.26
C TRP A 361 35.63 -4.85 -42.87
N PRO A 362 35.85 -5.94 -43.64
CA PRO A 362 35.30 -7.25 -43.28
C PRO A 362 35.95 -7.83 -42.02
N THR A 363 37.26 -7.61 -41.85
CA THR A 363 37.96 -8.07 -40.64
C THR A 363 37.53 -7.28 -39.41
N ARG A 364 37.26 -5.97 -39.54
CA ARG A 364 36.70 -5.15 -38.46
C ARG A 364 35.32 -5.66 -38.03
N LEU A 365 34.43 -5.93 -38.98
CA LEU A 365 33.10 -6.49 -38.70
C LEU A 365 33.21 -7.85 -38.00
N ALA A 366 34.05 -8.75 -38.50
CA ALA A 366 34.24 -10.07 -37.91
C ALA A 366 34.71 -10.00 -36.45
N TRP A 367 35.70 -9.14 -36.13
CA TRP A 367 36.19 -8.98 -34.76
C TRP A 367 35.18 -8.30 -33.83
N GLY A 368 34.47 -7.27 -34.30
CA GLY A 368 33.41 -6.63 -33.52
C GLY A 368 32.27 -7.61 -33.20
N SER A 369 31.80 -8.36 -34.21
CA SER A 369 30.75 -9.38 -34.03
C SER A 369 31.20 -10.53 -33.13
N ALA A 370 32.44 -11.00 -33.24
CA ALA A 370 32.96 -12.05 -32.37
C ALA A 370 33.05 -11.60 -30.91
N ALA A 371 33.51 -10.37 -30.65
CA ALA A 371 33.55 -9.81 -29.31
C ALA A 371 32.15 -9.64 -28.70
N LEU A 372 31.19 -9.15 -29.51
CA LEU A 372 29.80 -9.04 -29.09
C LEU A 372 29.18 -10.41 -28.80
N LEU A 373 29.48 -11.43 -29.62
CA LEU A 373 28.99 -12.80 -29.41
C LEU A 373 29.50 -13.37 -28.09
N VAL A 374 30.78 -13.18 -27.79
CA VAL A 374 31.38 -13.61 -26.51
C VAL A 374 30.76 -12.86 -25.34
N ALA A 375 30.61 -11.53 -25.44
CA ALA A 375 29.97 -10.73 -24.41
C ALA A 375 28.49 -11.13 -24.19
N ALA A 376 27.76 -11.44 -25.26
CA ALA A 376 26.38 -11.92 -25.20
C ALA A 376 26.27 -13.31 -24.57
N ALA A 377 27.16 -14.24 -24.94
CA ALA A 377 27.20 -15.58 -24.35
C ALA A 377 27.54 -15.54 -22.85
N ILE A 378 28.56 -14.74 -22.46
CA ILE A 378 28.91 -14.54 -21.05
C ILE A 378 27.78 -13.80 -20.31
N GLY A 379 27.16 -12.81 -20.95
CA GLY A 379 26.00 -12.11 -20.42
C GLY A 379 24.82 -13.05 -20.18
N LEU A 380 24.56 -14.01 -21.08
CA LEU A 380 23.49 -15.00 -20.95
C LEU A 380 23.74 -15.98 -19.79
N VAL A 381 24.95 -16.52 -19.70
CA VAL A 381 25.34 -17.42 -18.59
C VAL A 381 25.39 -16.63 -17.27
N GLY A 382 25.94 -15.43 -17.30
CA GLY A 382 26.07 -14.56 -16.15
C GLY A 382 24.72 -14.11 -15.63
N THR A 383 23.79 -13.68 -16.50
CA THR A 383 22.45 -13.25 -16.05
C THR A 383 21.63 -14.42 -15.52
N THR A 384 21.69 -15.61 -16.11
CA THR A 384 20.97 -16.79 -15.58
C THR A 384 21.54 -17.24 -14.23
N THR A 385 22.86 -17.29 -14.08
CA THR A 385 23.51 -17.77 -12.84
C THR A 385 23.60 -16.70 -11.74
N LEU A 386 24.02 -15.47 -12.06
CA LEU A 386 24.16 -14.38 -11.10
C LEU A 386 22.83 -13.78 -10.70
N VAL A 387 21.84 -13.62 -11.59
CA VAL A 387 20.52 -13.16 -11.13
C VAL A 387 19.86 -14.24 -10.28
N GLY A 388 19.97 -15.51 -10.69
CA GLY A 388 19.54 -16.65 -9.89
C GLY A 388 20.16 -16.66 -8.49
N ALA A 389 21.47 -16.44 -8.35
CA ALA A 389 22.18 -16.49 -7.06
C ALA A 389 22.15 -15.17 -6.25
N ALA A 390 22.23 -14.01 -6.92
CA ALA A 390 22.32 -12.71 -6.28
C ALA A 390 20.95 -12.07 -5.98
N ALA A 391 19.88 -12.48 -6.68
CA ALA A 391 18.52 -12.10 -6.31
C ALA A 391 17.94 -13.04 -5.26
N SER A 392 18.18 -14.36 -5.34
CA SER A 392 17.72 -15.32 -4.34
C SER A 392 18.38 -15.08 -2.97
N SER A 393 19.71 -14.95 -2.88
CA SER A 393 20.37 -14.88 -1.56
C SER A 393 19.89 -13.73 -0.64
N PRO A 394 19.81 -12.46 -1.09
CA PRO A 394 19.34 -11.36 -0.24
C PRO A 394 17.84 -11.40 -0.02
N LEU A 395 17.08 -11.85 -1.03
CA LEU A 395 15.64 -12.04 -0.93
C LEU A 395 15.34 -13.15 0.07
N ASP A 396 15.89 -14.35 -0.10
CA ASP A 396 15.79 -15.49 0.82
C ASP A 396 16.25 -15.12 2.23
N ALA A 397 17.34 -14.34 2.38
CA ALA A 397 17.76 -13.83 3.67
C ALA A 397 16.77 -12.81 4.25
N TRP A 398 16.17 -11.96 3.43
CA TRP A 398 15.10 -11.05 3.84
C TRP A 398 13.83 -11.83 4.23
N VAL A 399 13.40 -12.80 3.41
CA VAL A 399 12.29 -13.72 3.67
C VAL A 399 12.51 -14.50 4.95
N ALA A 400 13.70 -15.08 5.15
CA ALA A 400 14.05 -15.82 6.35
C ALA A 400 14.08 -14.93 7.60
N ARG A 401 14.62 -13.71 7.49
CA ARG A 401 14.57 -12.71 8.58
C ARG A 401 13.13 -12.33 8.91
N GLU A 402 12.33 -12.09 7.89
CA GLU A 402 10.97 -11.59 8.06
C GLU A 402 10.02 -12.69 8.58
N ARG A 403 10.24 -13.96 8.21
CA ARG A 403 9.57 -15.14 8.80
C ARG A 403 9.79 -15.27 10.31
N VAL A 404 10.97 -14.88 10.78
CA VAL A 404 11.39 -15.05 12.18
C VAL A 404 11.12 -13.80 13.03
N ARG A 405 10.82 -12.65 12.41
CA ARG A 405 10.66 -11.38 13.11
C ARG A 405 9.31 -11.35 13.86
N PRO A 406 9.29 -11.41 15.20
CA PRO A 406 8.05 -11.56 15.96
C PRO A 406 7.15 -10.32 15.94
N GLU A 407 7.70 -9.15 15.59
CA GLU A 407 7.00 -7.85 15.64
C GLU A 407 6.99 -7.11 14.29
N GLY A 408 6.58 -7.81 13.22
CA GLY A 408 6.32 -7.13 11.95
C GLY A 408 5.02 -6.33 11.99
N ARG A 409 4.98 -5.19 11.28
CA ARG A 409 3.71 -4.46 11.03
C ARG A 409 2.74 -5.24 10.15
N LEU A 410 3.24 -6.24 9.41
CA LEU A 410 2.44 -7.16 8.61
C LEU A 410 2.34 -8.50 9.35
N PRO A 411 1.16 -9.13 9.42
CA PRO A 411 0.98 -10.48 9.95
C PRO A 411 1.95 -11.49 9.32
N ASN A 412 2.46 -12.44 10.11
CA ASN A 412 3.54 -13.34 9.68
C ASN A 412 3.23 -14.08 8.37
N GLU A 413 1.98 -14.51 8.21
CA GLU A 413 1.50 -15.23 7.03
C GLU A 413 1.44 -14.36 5.77
N LEU A 414 1.08 -13.07 5.90
CA LEU A 414 1.12 -12.12 4.78
C LEU A 414 2.56 -11.87 4.32
N ARG A 415 3.51 -11.83 5.26
CA ARG A 415 4.93 -11.70 4.94
C ARG A 415 5.45 -12.93 4.23
N ILE A 416 5.01 -14.13 4.63
CA ILE A 416 5.32 -15.39 3.95
C ILE A 416 4.74 -15.41 2.52
N ALA A 417 3.49 -14.99 2.34
CA ALA A 417 2.87 -14.92 1.02
C ALA A 417 3.60 -13.94 0.09
N VAL A 418 3.87 -12.72 0.57
CA VAL A 418 4.64 -11.71 -0.19
C VAL A 418 6.05 -12.20 -0.51
N ALA A 419 6.68 -12.91 0.43
CA ALA A 419 8.00 -13.49 0.26
C ALA A 419 8.05 -14.61 -0.79
N GLU A 420 7.14 -15.57 -0.72
CA GLU A 420 7.03 -16.68 -1.68
C GLU A 420 6.74 -16.15 -3.08
N GLN A 421 5.87 -15.16 -3.17
CA GLN A 421 5.54 -14.52 -4.44
C GLN A 421 6.69 -13.70 -5.02
N ALA A 422 7.45 -12.98 -4.19
CA ALA A 422 8.66 -12.31 -4.64
C ALA A 422 9.67 -13.33 -5.22
N SER A 423 9.75 -14.53 -4.63
CA SER A 423 10.63 -15.59 -5.15
C SER A 423 10.14 -16.18 -6.48
N GLU A 424 8.83 -16.37 -6.65
CA GLU A 424 8.22 -16.88 -7.89
C GLU A 424 8.38 -15.88 -9.05
N VAL A 425 8.14 -14.59 -8.80
CA VAL A 425 8.37 -13.52 -9.77
C VAL A 425 9.85 -13.47 -10.16
N VAL A 426 10.78 -13.59 -9.20
CA VAL A 426 12.22 -13.62 -9.52
C VAL A 426 12.60 -14.84 -10.38
N GLY A 427 11.95 -15.99 -10.16
CA GLY A 427 12.10 -17.21 -10.96
C GLY A 427 11.62 -17.05 -12.40
N GLU A 428 10.36 -16.65 -12.61
CA GLU A 428 9.79 -16.46 -13.97
C GLU A 428 10.58 -15.42 -14.77
N GLN A 429 11.09 -14.41 -14.07
CA GLN A 429 11.92 -13.38 -14.66
C GLN A 429 13.23 -13.96 -15.22
N ALA A 430 13.87 -14.92 -14.52
CA ALA A 430 15.13 -15.51 -14.96
C ALA A 430 15.00 -16.19 -16.33
N ASP A 431 13.87 -16.84 -16.58
CA ASP A 431 13.58 -17.51 -17.84
C ASP A 431 13.40 -16.51 -18.99
N ARG A 432 12.71 -15.39 -18.79
CA ARG A 432 12.50 -14.38 -19.85
C ARG A 432 13.78 -13.63 -20.25
N ALA A 433 14.77 -13.48 -19.36
CA ALA A 433 16.06 -12.88 -19.75
C ALA A 433 16.87 -13.73 -20.71
N SER A 434 16.70 -15.05 -20.67
CA SER A 434 17.37 -15.95 -21.62
C SER A 434 16.95 -15.63 -23.07
N LEU A 435 15.70 -15.21 -23.28
CA LEU A 435 15.16 -14.86 -24.61
C LEU A 435 15.78 -13.58 -25.20
N TYR A 436 15.94 -12.52 -24.40
CA TYR A 436 16.56 -11.26 -24.87
C TYR A 436 18.06 -11.41 -25.13
N ALA A 437 18.77 -12.17 -24.30
CA ALA A 437 20.16 -12.51 -24.57
C ALA A 437 20.28 -13.39 -25.83
N GLY A 438 19.29 -14.25 -26.10
CA GLY A 438 19.12 -14.96 -27.37
C GLY A 438 18.98 -14.03 -28.58
N ALA A 439 18.20 -12.95 -28.47
CA ALA A 439 18.06 -11.97 -29.56
C ALA A 439 19.40 -11.29 -29.90
N TRP A 440 20.21 -10.92 -28.91
CA TRP A 440 21.55 -10.36 -29.13
C TRP A 440 22.53 -11.38 -29.72
N LEU A 441 22.42 -12.66 -29.35
CA LEU A 441 23.17 -13.74 -30.01
C LEU A 441 22.81 -13.85 -31.49
N ILE A 442 21.52 -13.72 -31.84
CA ILE A 442 21.08 -13.72 -33.26
C ILE A 442 21.70 -12.54 -34.02
N VAL A 443 21.70 -11.34 -33.44
CA VAL A 443 22.34 -10.15 -34.04
C VAL A 443 23.84 -10.36 -34.23
N ALA A 444 24.53 -10.91 -33.22
CA ALA A 444 25.97 -11.17 -33.28
C ALA A 444 26.33 -12.22 -34.33
N VAL A 445 25.57 -13.32 -34.42
CA VAL A 445 25.73 -14.36 -35.44
C VAL A 445 25.46 -13.81 -36.85
N GLY A 446 24.41 -13.01 -37.01
CA GLY A 446 24.06 -12.35 -38.27
C GLY A 446 25.17 -11.42 -38.75
N GLY A 447 25.75 -10.61 -37.85
CA GLY A 447 26.90 -9.76 -38.16
C GLY A 447 28.15 -10.54 -38.58
N LEU A 448 28.43 -11.66 -37.91
CA LEU A 448 29.57 -12.52 -38.22
C LEU A 448 29.41 -13.19 -39.59
N ALA A 449 28.23 -13.72 -39.88
CA ALA A 449 27.89 -14.31 -41.18
C ALA A 449 27.98 -13.25 -42.32
N GLY A 450 27.46 -12.05 -42.09
CA GLY A 450 27.54 -10.94 -43.04
C GLY A 450 28.99 -10.54 -43.37
N GLY A 451 29.85 -10.46 -42.35
CA GLY A 451 31.28 -10.17 -42.52
C GLY A 451 32.00 -11.24 -43.35
N LEU A 452 31.72 -12.52 -43.12
CA LEU A 452 32.32 -13.64 -43.85
C LEU A 452 31.87 -13.69 -45.32
N VAL A 453 30.59 -13.44 -45.59
CA VAL A 453 30.04 -13.39 -46.95
C VAL A 453 30.64 -12.21 -47.74
N TRP A 454 30.78 -11.05 -47.10
CA TRP A 454 31.38 -9.87 -47.71
C TRP A 454 32.85 -10.10 -48.09
N ASP A 455 33.64 -10.67 -47.17
CA ASP A 455 35.05 -11.01 -47.41
C ASP A 455 35.21 -11.99 -48.59
N ARG A 456 34.37 -13.03 -48.68
CA ARG A 456 34.36 -13.93 -49.85
C ARG A 456 34.07 -13.19 -51.15
N ARG A 457 33.13 -12.24 -51.14
CA ARG A 457 32.76 -11.43 -52.31
C ARG A 457 33.88 -10.48 -52.75
N GLU A 458 34.59 -9.86 -51.81
CA GLU A 458 35.73 -9.01 -52.12
C GLU A 458 36.89 -9.81 -52.74
N ARG A 459 37.22 -10.98 -52.18
CA ARG A 459 38.23 -11.86 -52.77
C ARG A 459 37.86 -12.28 -54.19
N ALA A 460 36.60 -12.66 -54.41
CA ALA A 460 36.12 -13.04 -55.75
C ALA A 460 36.26 -11.91 -56.78
N ARG A 461 36.11 -10.64 -56.36
CA ARG A 461 36.33 -9.47 -57.23
C ARG A 461 37.82 -9.19 -57.49
N GLY A 462 38.69 -9.46 -56.52
CA GLY A 462 40.14 -9.24 -56.64
C GLY A 462 40.87 -10.23 -57.56
N TYR A 463 40.29 -11.41 -57.84
CA TYR A 463 40.87 -12.40 -58.75
C TYR A 463 40.45 -12.26 -60.22
N GLY A 464 39.57 -11.30 -60.54
CA GLY A 464 39.03 -11.09 -61.89
C GLY A 464 39.52 -9.82 -62.58
N GLY A 465 40.59 -9.19 -62.08
CA GLY A 465 41.17 -7.94 -62.61
C GLY A 465 42.61 -8.11 -63.03
#